data_AF-A0A3C0DKQ2-F1
#
_entry.id   AF-A0A3C0DKQ2-F1
#
_cell.length_a   1.000
_cell.length_b   1.000
_cell.length_c   1.000
_cell.angle_alpha   90.00
_cell.angle_beta   90.00
_cell.angle_gamma   90.00
#
_symmetry.space_group_name_H-M   'P 1'
#
loop_
_entity.id
_entity.type
_entity.pdbx_description
1 polymer ?
#
loop_
_entity_poly.entity_id
_entity_poly.type
_entity_poly.pdbx_seq_one_letter_code
_entity_poly.pdbx_strand_id
1 'polypeptide(L)'
;STWIYRITVNLCIDETRRRKKQAIQGLSENMESSHTGPEEKVVRDETSRQVRAAMASLSPDHRAVLVLREIEGLEYGEIGAILGLAAGTVKSRLNRARDAFRKQFVVLSGRGEGHAVC
;
A
#
# COMPACT_ATOMS: atom_id res chain seq x y z
N SER A 1 11.08 -12.76 -16.20
CA SER A 1 11.37 -13.54 -14.98
C SER A 1 10.19 -13.51 -14.00
N THR A 2 9.07 -14.16 -14.32
CA THR A 2 7.80 -14.02 -13.56
C THR A 2 7.75 -14.87 -12.28
N TRP A 3 8.54 -15.94 -12.20
CA TRP A 3 8.53 -16.88 -11.07
C TRP A 3 9.11 -16.29 -9.77
N ILE A 4 10.16 -15.46 -9.87
CA ILE A 4 10.74 -14.83 -8.67
C ILE A 4 9.81 -13.76 -8.09
N TYR A 5 9.12 -12.98 -8.93
CA TYR A 5 8.09 -12.05 -8.48
C TYR A 5 6.95 -12.77 -7.77
N ARG A 6 6.53 -13.96 -8.23
CA ARG A 6 5.52 -14.78 -7.55
C ARG A 6 5.92 -15.12 -6.12
N ILE A 7 7.13 -15.66 -5.96
CA ILE A 7 7.61 -16.10 -4.65
C ILE A 7 7.73 -14.90 -3.72
N THR A 8 8.35 -13.82 -4.18
CA THR A 8 8.54 -12.61 -3.36
C THR A 8 7.21 -11.97 -2.98
N VAL A 9 6.27 -11.81 -3.93
CA VAL A 9 4.96 -11.21 -3.66
C VAL A 9 4.13 -12.07 -2.72
N ASN A 10 4.08 -13.39 -2.94
CA ASN A 10 3.35 -14.30 -2.07
C ASN A 10 3.92 -14.32 -0.65
N LEU A 11 5.26 -14.37 -0.52
CA LEU A 11 5.91 -14.32 0.78
C LEU A 11 5.62 -12.99 1.51
N CYS A 12 5.69 -11.86 0.80
CA CYS A 12 5.33 -10.55 1.36
C CYS A 12 3.86 -10.47 1.78
N ILE A 13 2.94 -11.01 0.98
CA ILE A 13 1.50 -11.06 1.31
C ILE A 13 1.28 -11.93 2.55
N ASP A 14 1.88 -13.12 2.60
CA ASP A 14 1.71 -14.08 3.68
C ASP A 14 2.31 -13.57 4.99
N GLU A 15 3.50 -12.97 4.95
CA GLU A 15 4.11 -12.31 6.11
C GLU A 15 3.25 -11.13 6.59
N THR A 16 2.70 -10.32 5.68
CA THR A 16 1.80 -9.22 6.06
C THR A 16 0.51 -9.75 6.69
N ARG A 17 -0.06 -10.83 6.17
CA ARG A 17 -1.26 -11.49 6.74
C ARG A 17 -0.97 -12.08 8.11
N ARG A 18 0.20 -12.73 8.27
CA ARG A 18 0.67 -13.30 9.53
C ARG A 18 0.86 -12.22 10.59
N ARG A 19 1.57 -11.13 10.26
CA ARG A 19 1.76 -9.97 11.15
C ARG A 19 0.43 -9.33 11.53
N LYS A 20 -0.50 -9.16 10.58
CA LYS A 20 -1.84 -8.65 10.89
C LYS A 20 -2.58 -9.58 11.86
N LYS A 21 -2.48 -10.89 11.67
CA LYS A 21 -3.06 -11.89 12.59
C LYS A 21 -2.43 -11.83 13.99
N GLN A 22 -1.12 -11.64 14.09
CA GLN A 22 -0.39 -11.50 15.35
C GLN A 22 -0.69 -10.17 16.08
N ALA A 23 -0.81 -9.06 15.33
CA ALA A 23 -1.21 -7.76 15.89
C ALA A 23 -2.63 -7.80 16.47
N ILE A 24 -3.57 -8.48 15.80
CA ILE A 24 -4.92 -8.74 16.33
C ILE A 24 -4.87 -9.59 17.61
N GLN A 25 -3.83 -10.42 17.78
CA GLN A 25 -3.60 -11.26 18.96
C GLN A 25 -2.78 -10.58 20.07
N GLY A 26 -2.53 -9.26 19.97
CA GLY A 26 -1.96 -8.45 21.07
C GLY A 26 -0.44 -8.31 21.10
N LEU A 27 0.29 -8.82 20.10
CA LEU A 27 1.75 -8.62 20.00
C LEU A 27 2.05 -7.46 19.04
N SER A 28 2.10 -6.24 19.57
CA SER A 28 2.39 -5.01 18.81
C SER A 28 3.86 -4.62 18.97
N GLU A 29 4.71 -5.02 18.03
CA GLU A 29 6.02 -4.38 17.84
C GLU A 29 5.86 -3.22 16.85
N ASN A 30 6.05 -2.00 17.36
CA ASN A 30 6.01 -0.75 16.62
C ASN A 30 7.15 -0.70 15.59
N MET A 31 6.82 -0.34 14.34
CA MET A 31 7.80 -0.09 13.29
C MET A 31 8.37 1.32 13.46
N GLU A 32 9.68 1.40 13.71
CA GLU A 32 10.47 2.62 13.96
C GLU A 32 10.49 3.61 12.78
N SER A 33 10.46 4.89 13.13
CA SER A 33 10.53 6.06 12.25
C SER A 33 11.98 6.53 12.06
N SER A 34 12.42 6.68 10.82
CA SER A 34 13.72 7.28 10.49
C SER A 34 13.60 8.80 10.28
N HIS A 35 14.32 9.58 11.09
CA HIS A 35 14.38 11.05 11.13
C HIS A 35 15.19 11.67 9.96
N THR A 36 14.78 12.80 9.34
CA THR A 36 15.70 13.87 8.81
C THR A 36 14.99 15.19 8.35
N GLY A 37 15.26 16.36 8.99
CA GLY A 37 15.33 17.77 8.44
C GLY A 37 14.07 18.58 8.01
N PRO A 38 14.03 19.95 8.05
CA PRO A 38 12.97 20.66 8.81
C PRO A 38 11.84 21.46 8.10
N GLU A 39 11.79 21.72 6.79
CA GLU A 39 10.60 22.44 6.24
C GLU A 39 10.13 21.97 4.85
N GLU A 40 10.98 22.02 3.83
CA GLU A 40 10.61 21.53 2.48
C GLU A 40 10.55 19.99 2.41
N LYS A 41 11.34 19.35 3.28
CA LYS A 41 11.21 17.94 3.63
C LYS A 41 9.92 17.66 4.37
N VAL A 42 9.40 18.57 5.20
CA VAL A 42 8.21 18.30 6.02
C VAL A 42 6.97 18.16 5.15
N VAL A 43 6.80 18.99 4.10
CA VAL A 43 5.66 18.85 3.18
C VAL A 43 5.78 17.58 2.33
N ARG A 44 6.96 17.29 1.77
CA ARG A 44 7.20 16.04 1.03
C ARG A 44 7.07 14.80 1.92
N ASP A 45 7.52 14.88 3.16
CA ASP A 45 7.44 13.81 4.14
C ASP A 45 6.01 13.63 4.62
N GLU A 46 5.22 14.71 4.76
CA GLU A 46 3.81 14.62 5.11
C GLU A 46 3.01 13.92 4.02
N THR A 47 3.14 14.34 2.76
CA THR A 47 2.50 13.63 1.64
C THR A 47 2.99 12.18 1.55
N SER A 48 4.30 11.95 1.71
CA SER A 48 4.86 10.58 1.71
C SER A 48 4.33 9.73 2.86
N ARG A 49 4.15 10.32 4.05
CA ARG A 49 3.58 9.69 5.24
C ARG A 49 2.12 9.35 5.01
N GLN A 50 1.35 10.25 4.42
CA GLN A 50 -0.05 10.03 4.05
C GLN A 50 -0.19 8.93 3.01
N VAL A 51 0.66 8.90 1.97
CA VAL A 51 0.71 7.80 0.99
C VAL A 51 1.06 6.47 1.67
N ARG A 52 2.09 6.45 2.53
CA ARG A 52 2.50 5.24 3.26
C ARG A 52 1.39 4.72 4.17
N ALA A 53 0.72 5.61 4.89
CA ALA A 53 -0.41 5.27 5.75
C ALA A 53 -1.63 4.78 4.94
N ALA A 54 -1.96 5.44 3.83
CA ALA A 54 -3.01 4.99 2.92
C ALA A 54 -2.70 3.59 2.35
N MET A 55 -1.47 3.34 1.92
CA MET A 55 -1.02 2.01 1.45
C MET A 55 -1.07 0.95 2.56
N ALA A 56 -0.69 1.31 3.79
CA ALA A 56 -0.73 0.40 4.93
C ALA A 56 -2.16 -0.01 5.31
N SER A 57 -3.13 0.87 5.11
CA SER A 57 -4.56 0.61 5.37
C SER A 57 -5.20 -0.37 4.37
N LEU A 58 -4.61 -0.54 3.18
CA LEU A 58 -5.10 -1.47 2.17
C LEU A 58 -4.91 -2.93 2.61
N SER A 59 -5.86 -3.78 2.20
CA SER A 59 -5.67 -5.23 2.29
C SER A 59 -4.40 -5.64 1.52
N PRO A 60 -3.70 -6.71 1.96
CA PRO A 60 -2.50 -7.19 1.30
C PRO A 60 -2.72 -7.42 -0.21
N ASP A 61 -3.87 -8.00 -0.57
CA ASP A 61 -4.24 -8.29 -1.96
C ASP A 61 -4.46 -7.02 -2.80
N HIS A 62 -5.07 -5.98 -2.22
CA HIS A 62 -5.25 -4.69 -2.90
C HIS A 62 -3.91 -3.99 -3.09
N ARG A 63 -3.05 -4.01 -2.07
CA ARG A 63 -1.72 -3.42 -2.13
C ARG A 63 -0.85 -4.08 -3.19
N ALA A 64 -0.87 -5.41 -3.25
CA ALA A 64 -0.09 -6.17 -4.22
C ALA A 64 -0.46 -5.84 -5.66
N VAL A 65 -1.76 -5.85 -6.01
CA VAL A 65 -2.19 -5.48 -7.38
C VAL A 65 -1.86 -4.02 -7.72
N LEU A 66 -1.94 -3.12 -6.74
CA LEU A 66 -1.66 -1.70 -6.94
C LEU A 66 -0.16 -1.47 -7.18
N VAL A 67 0.71 -2.07 -6.37
CA VAL A 67 2.18 -1.97 -6.53
C VAL A 67 2.62 -2.57 -7.86
N LEU A 68 2.18 -3.79 -8.17
CA LEU A 68 2.56 -4.46 -9.41
C LEU A 68 2.11 -3.69 -10.66
N ARG A 69 1.01 -2.91 -10.55
CA ARG A 69 0.54 -2.10 -11.66
C ARG A 69 1.21 -0.73 -11.74
N GLU A 70 1.20 0.04 -10.65
CA GLU A 70 1.57 1.45 -10.67
C GLU A 70 3.08 1.68 -10.49
N ILE A 71 3.77 0.74 -9.84
CA ILE A 71 5.21 0.84 -9.59
C ILE A 71 5.98 -0.03 -10.59
N GLU A 72 5.60 -1.30 -10.72
CA GLU A 72 6.28 -2.24 -11.62
C GLU A 72 5.78 -2.15 -13.08
N GLY A 73 4.68 -1.45 -13.34
CA GLY A 73 4.16 -1.22 -14.70
C GLY A 73 3.59 -2.45 -15.40
N LEU A 74 3.32 -3.54 -14.67
CA LEU A 74 2.95 -4.83 -15.28
C LEU A 74 1.55 -4.82 -15.90
N GLU A 75 1.39 -5.64 -16.94
CA GLU A 75 0.10 -5.85 -17.57
C GLU A 75 -0.82 -6.75 -16.74
N TYR A 76 -2.13 -6.66 -16.96
CA TYR A 76 -3.11 -7.44 -16.18
C TYR A 76 -2.91 -8.95 -16.29
N GLY A 77 -2.44 -9.43 -17.45
CA GLY A 77 -2.09 -10.83 -17.66
C GLY A 77 -0.92 -11.27 -16.80
N GLU A 78 0.14 -10.47 -16.73
CA GLU A 78 1.35 -10.75 -15.95
C GLU A 78 1.06 -10.71 -14.45
N ILE A 79 0.31 -9.70 -13.99
CA ILE A 79 -0.14 -9.61 -12.60
C ILE A 79 -1.01 -10.83 -12.24
N GLY A 80 -1.88 -11.25 -13.16
CA GLY A 80 -2.70 -12.44 -12.99
C GLY A 80 -1.87 -13.72 -12.87
N ALA A 81 -0.88 -13.88 -13.74
CA ALA A 81 0.07 -14.98 -13.68
C ALA A 81 0.89 -14.97 -12.38
N ILE A 82 1.18 -13.80 -11.82
CA ILE A 82 1.91 -13.66 -10.56
C ILE A 82 1.01 -14.08 -9.37
N LEU A 83 -0.18 -13.52 -9.29
CA LEU A 83 -1.07 -13.68 -8.14
C LEU A 83 -1.97 -14.92 -8.23
N GLY A 84 -1.94 -15.68 -9.34
CA GLY A 84 -2.84 -16.79 -9.58
C GLY A 84 -4.29 -16.35 -9.83
N LEU A 85 -4.48 -15.23 -10.52
CA LEU A 85 -5.78 -14.61 -10.76
C LEU A 85 -6.05 -14.47 -12.26
N ALA A 86 -7.32 -14.52 -12.65
CA ALA A 86 -7.71 -14.14 -14.01
C ALA A 86 -7.51 -12.63 -14.23
N ALA A 87 -7.15 -12.22 -15.45
CA ALA A 87 -6.94 -10.80 -15.79
C ALA A 87 -8.17 -9.91 -15.49
N GLY A 88 -9.39 -10.45 -15.65
CA GLY A 88 -10.62 -9.76 -15.25
C GLY A 88 -10.75 -9.56 -13.73
N THR A 89 -10.27 -10.53 -12.93
CA THR A 89 -10.18 -10.40 -11.47
C THR A 89 -9.13 -9.38 -11.07
N VAL A 90 -7.99 -9.32 -11.77
CA VAL A 90 -6.97 -8.29 -11.56
C VAL A 90 -7.56 -6.90 -11.82
N LYS A 91 -8.25 -6.71 -12.96
CA LYS A 91 -8.88 -5.43 -13.31
C LYS A 91 -9.88 -4.96 -12.24
N SER A 92 -10.80 -5.84 -11.84
CA SER A 92 -11.81 -5.49 -10.82
C SER A 92 -11.19 -5.25 -9.44
N ARG A 93 -10.18 -6.04 -9.05
CA ARG A 93 -9.46 -5.87 -7.79
C ARG A 93 -8.64 -4.58 -7.76
N LEU A 94 -8.00 -4.22 -8.87
CA LEU A 94 -7.26 -2.98 -9.01
C LEU A 94 -8.19 -1.76 -8.90
N ASN A 95 -9.38 -1.80 -9.50
CA ASN A 95 -10.36 -0.73 -9.34
C ASN A 95 -10.73 -0.52 -7.87
N ARG A 96 -11.06 -1.60 -7.16
CA ARG A 96 -11.37 -1.55 -5.72
C ARG A 96 -10.17 -1.10 -4.88
N ALA A 97 -8.95 -1.48 -5.27
CA ALA A 97 -7.73 -1.03 -4.60
C ALA A 97 -7.52 0.48 -4.75
N ARG A 98 -7.72 1.04 -5.95
CA ARG A 98 -7.66 2.49 -6.20
C ARG A 98 -8.73 3.25 -5.44
N ASP A 99 -9.97 2.75 -5.43
CA ASP A 99 -11.06 3.36 -4.66
C ASP A 99 -10.75 3.38 -3.15
N ALA A 100 -10.25 2.27 -2.62
CA ALA A 100 -9.85 2.16 -1.22
C ALA A 100 -8.69 3.10 -0.90
N PHE A 101 -7.67 3.18 -1.78
CA PHE A 101 -6.54 4.10 -1.62
C PHE A 101 -7.02 5.54 -1.61
N ARG A 102 -7.82 5.96 -2.60
CA ARG A 102 -8.34 7.32 -2.70
C ARG A 102 -9.13 7.72 -1.47
N LYS A 103 -10.03 6.85 -0.99
CA LYS A 103 -10.81 7.11 0.24
C LYS A 103 -9.91 7.39 1.44
N GLN A 104 -8.87 6.58 1.62
CA GLN A 104 -7.95 6.70 2.75
C GLN A 104 -7.04 7.91 2.61
N PHE A 105 -6.51 8.14 1.40
CA PHE A 105 -5.67 9.29 1.10
C PHE A 105 -6.40 10.61 1.32
N VAL A 106 -7.66 10.75 0.87
CA VAL A 106 -8.48 11.96 1.09
C VAL A 106 -8.69 12.25 2.58
N VAL A 107 -8.95 11.22 3.39
CA VAL A 107 -9.11 11.37 4.84
C VAL A 107 -7.82 11.85 5.50
N LEU A 108 -6.67 11.37 5.02
CA LEU A 108 -5.36 11.72 5.56
C LEU A 108 -4.88 13.10 5.08
N SER A 109 -5.12 13.44 3.80
CA SER A 109 -4.75 14.74 3.23
C SER A 109 -5.61 15.87 3.79
N GLY A 110 -6.91 15.63 4.01
CA GLY A 110 -7.84 16.62 4.59
C GLY A 110 -7.58 16.95 6.07
N ARG A 111 -6.77 16.16 6.79
CA ARG A 111 -6.30 16.50 8.14
C ARG A 111 -5.17 17.54 8.16
N GLY A 112 -4.49 17.76 7.03
CA GLY A 112 -3.36 18.69 6.92
C GLY A 112 -3.73 20.13 6.55
N GLU A 113 -4.94 20.37 6.01
CA GLU A 113 -5.37 21.68 5.50
C GLU A 113 -5.93 22.62 6.59
N GLY A 114 -5.88 22.22 7.87
CA GLY A 114 -6.47 22.97 9.01
C GLY A 114 -5.53 23.91 9.78
N HIS A 115 -4.32 24.20 9.30
CA HIS A 115 -3.33 25.00 10.07
C HIS A 115 -2.62 26.10 9.27
N ALA A 116 -3.35 26.84 8.42
CA ALA A 116 -2.78 28.04 7.79
C ALA A 116 -3.85 29.11 7.50
N VAL A 117 -4.61 29.52 8.52
CA VAL A 117 -5.26 30.85 8.53
C VAL A 117 -5.26 31.36 9.98
N CYS A 118 -4.29 32.20 10.29
CA CYS A 118 -4.35 33.25 11.30
C CYS A 118 -3.69 34.47 10.67
#